data_AF-A0A2V5MV55-F1
#
_entry.id   AF-A0A2V5MV55-F1
#
_cell.length_a   1.000
_cell.length_b   1.000
_cell.length_c   1.000
_cell.angle_alpha   90.00
_cell.angle_beta   90.00
_cell.angle_gamma   90.00
#
_symmetry.space_group_name_H-M   'P 1'
#
loop_
_entity.id
_entity.type
_entity.pdbx_description
1 polymer ?
#
loop_
_entity_poly.entity_id
_entity_poly.type
_entity_poly.pdbx_seq_one_letter_code
_entity_poly.pdbx_strand_id
1 'polypeptide(L)'
;MVGVGDKLKIAKLETFLIKPRWLFLKVHTNAGIIGLGEPILEGRAKTVATAIEELAPYLIGKDPRAVAHHWQAMYRHAFYRGGPILTSAISGVDQALWDIKGKALGVPVYELLGGPTRTRVRVYAHAGTVELIKRRKAEGFTAFKTGPFKER
;
A
#
# COMPACT_ATOMS: atom_id res chain seq x y z
N MET A 1 -22.04 -0.46 -6.82
CA MET A 1 -21.12 0.62 -7.25
C MET A 1 -21.51 1.88 -6.51
N VAL A 2 -20.55 2.68 -6.06
CA VAL A 2 -20.77 3.97 -5.39
C VAL A 2 -20.32 5.06 -6.37
N GLY A 3 -21.29 5.74 -6.97
CA GLY A 3 -21.08 6.73 -8.04
C GLY A 3 -20.43 8.02 -7.53
N VAL A 4 -19.89 8.83 -8.44
CA VAL A 4 -19.12 10.06 -8.13
C VAL A 4 -19.90 11.07 -7.26
N GLY A 5 -21.23 11.09 -7.34
CA GLY A 5 -22.10 11.96 -6.52
C GLY A 5 -22.45 11.41 -5.13
N ASP A 6 -22.16 10.14 -4.85
CA ASP A 6 -22.57 9.51 -3.59
C ASP A 6 -21.69 9.98 -2.42
N LYS A 7 -22.29 10.13 -1.25
CA LYS A 7 -21.57 10.53 -0.02
C LYS A 7 -20.76 9.35 0.55
N LEU A 8 -19.59 9.12 -0.02
CA LEU A 8 -18.58 8.21 0.52
C LEU A 8 -17.68 8.95 1.52
N LYS A 9 -17.52 8.40 2.72
CA LYS A 9 -16.69 9.00 3.77
C LYS A 9 -15.84 7.95 4.46
N ILE A 10 -14.60 8.29 4.78
CA ILE A 10 -13.74 7.49 5.67
C ILE A 10 -14.34 7.49 7.07
N ALA A 11 -14.48 6.32 7.66
CA ALA A 11 -15.06 6.11 8.99
C ALA A 11 -14.00 5.74 10.03
N LYS A 12 -13.01 4.93 9.66
CA LYS A 12 -11.98 4.41 10.58
C LYS A 12 -10.72 4.02 9.83
N LEU A 13 -9.56 4.25 10.45
CA LEU A 13 -8.30 3.63 10.07
C LEU A 13 -7.95 2.58 11.11
N GLU A 14 -7.48 1.41 10.67
CA GLU A 14 -7.17 0.29 11.55
C GLU A 14 -5.91 -0.42 11.08
N THR A 15 -4.92 -0.51 11.96
CA THR A 15 -3.63 -1.16 11.66
C THR A 15 -3.55 -2.55 12.27
N PHE A 16 -2.85 -3.46 11.58
CA PHE A 16 -2.62 -4.84 12.01
C PHE A 16 -1.13 -5.15 11.93
N LEU A 17 -0.52 -5.42 13.09
CA LEU A 17 0.85 -5.90 13.15
C LEU A 17 0.86 -7.41 12.95
N ILE A 18 1.51 -7.87 11.89
CA ILE A 18 1.58 -9.28 11.53
C ILE A 18 3.03 -9.73 11.60
N LYS A 19 3.29 -10.81 12.37
CA LYS A 19 4.61 -11.42 12.44
C LYS A 19 5.05 -11.88 11.04
N PRO A 20 6.34 -11.78 10.68
CA PRO A 20 7.43 -11.35 11.55
C PRO A 20 7.61 -9.84 11.65
N ARG A 21 7.18 -9.05 10.65
CA ARG A 21 7.50 -7.61 10.57
C ARG A 21 6.58 -6.77 9.68
N TRP A 22 5.38 -7.28 9.38
CA TRP A 22 4.43 -6.59 8.50
C TRP A 22 3.50 -5.68 9.28
N LEU A 23 3.09 -4.60 8.62
CA LEU A 23 2.05 -3.71 9.07
C LEU A 23 1.04 -3.59 7.92
N PHE A 24 -0.19 -4.02 8.17
CA PHE A 24 -1.31 -3.77 7.26
C PHE A 24 -2.20 -2.67 7.79
N LEU A 25 -2.88 -1.98 6.88
CA LEU A 25 -3.85 -0.93 7.14
C LEU A 25 -5.17 -1.29 6.45
N LYS A 26 -6.26 -1.20 7.21
CA LYS A 26 -7.64 -1.12 6.69
C LYS A 26 -8.16 0.30 6.84
N VAL A 27 -8.65 0.87 5.75
CA VAL A 27 -9.41 2.13 5.75
C VAL A 27 -10.87 1.77 5.51
N HIS A 28 -11.70 1.97 6.52
CA HIS A 28 -13.14 1.69 6.49
C HIS A 28 -13.89 2.91 6.01
N THR A 29 -14.97 2.69 5.25
CA THR A 29 -15.88 3.76 4.81
C THR A 29 -17.30 3.56 5.37
N ASN A 30 -18.09 4.63 5.39
CA ASN A 30 -19.51 4.58 5.77
C ASN A 30 -20.38 3.71 4.85
N ALA A 31 -19.88 3.36 3.66
CA ALA A 31 -20.57 2.49 2.70
C ALA A 31 -20.13 1.02 2.79
N GLY A 32 -19.33 0.65 3.79
CA GLY A 32 -18.83 -0.71 3.98
C GLY A 32 -17.69 -1.11 3.01
N ILE A 33 -17.24 -0.21 2.14
CA ILE A 33 -16.05 -0.43 1.31
C ILE A 33 -14.82 -0.31 2.21
N ILE A 34 -13.93 -1.30 2.14
CA ILE A 34 -12.66 -1.31 2.87
C ILE A 34 -11.50 -1.24 1.88
N GLY A 35 -10.63 -0.25 2.07
CA GLY A 35 -9.34 -0.12 1.40
C GLY A 35 -8.23 -0.81 2.17
N LEU A 36 -7.31 -1.46 1.47
CA LEU A 36 -6.16 -2.14 2.02
C LEU A 36 -4.87 -1.42 1.64
N GLY A 37 -3.96 -1.30 2.61
CA GLY A 37 -2.62 -0.78 2.41
C GLY A 37 -1.59 -1.51 3.24
N GLU A 38 -0.33 -1.39 2.84
CA GLU A 38 0.83 -2.08 3.43
C GLU A 38 1.96 -1.06 3.74
N PRO A 39 1.83 -0.27 4.81
CA PRO A 39 2.81 0.74 5.25
C PRO A 39 4.04 0.12 5.91
N ILE A 40 4.80 -0.71 5.18
CA ILE A 40 5.96 -1.40 5.76
C ILE A 40 7.16 -0.47 5.90
N LEU A 41 7.69 -0.42 7.12
CA LEU A 41 9.06 -0.02 7.41
C LEU A 41 9.67 -1.01 8.41
N GLU A 42 10.57 -1.85 7.91
CA GLU A 42 11.16 -2.93 8.71
C GLU A 42 11.84 -2.38 9.98
N GLY A 43 11.54 -2.98 11.14
CA GLY A 43 12.08 -2.57 12.43
C GLY A 43 11.43 -1.30 13.04
N ARG A 44 10.44 -0.69 12.39
CA ARG A 44 9.74 0.52 12.86
C ARG A 44 8.21 0.44 12.74
N ALA A 45 7.64 -0.77 12.67
CA ALA A 45 6.20 -0.97 12.45
C ALA A 45 5.31 -0.22 13.47
N LYS A 46 5.68 -0.21 14.76
CA LYS A 46 4.92 0.52 15.79
C LYS A 46 4.94 2.03 15.55
N THR A 47 6.10 2.60 15.23
CA THR A 47 6.24 4.02 14.93
C THR A 47 5.43 4.43 13.70
N VAL A 48 5.40 3.58 12.67
CA VAL A 48 4.56 3.81 11.48
C VAL A 48 3.08 3.69 11.81
N ALA A 49 2.68 2.74 12.66
CA ALA A 49 1.29 2.62 13.11
C ALA A 49 0.82 3.88 13.84
N THR A 50 1.64 4.44 14.73
CA THR A 50 1.36 5.72 15.40
C THR A 50 1.28 6.87 14.41
N ALA A 51 2.19 6.95 13.43
CA ALA A 51 2.11 7.98 12.38
C ALA A 51 0.79 7.89 11.58
N ILE A 52 0.23 6.69 11.39
CA ILE A 52 -1.08 6.50 10.75
C ILE A 52 -2.22 6.98 11.66
N GLU A 53 -2.13 6.73 12.97
CA GLU A 53 -3.08 7.27 13.95
C GLU A 53 -3.09 8.80 13.94
N GLU A 54 -1.93 9.44 13.80
CA GLU A 54 -1.80 10.90 13.68
C GLU A 54 -2.41 11.46 12.37
N LEU A 55 -2.45 10.66 11.30
CA LEU A 55 -3.13 11.03 10.05
C LEU A 55 -4.66 10.86 10.12
N ALA A 56 -5.16 10.02 11.02
CA ALA A 56 -6.59 9.66 11.08
C ALA A 56 -7.52 10.86 11.32
N PRO A 57 -7.22 11.84 12.23
CA PRO A 57 -8.06 13.03 12.42
C PRO A 57 -8.26 13.86 11.15
N TYR A 58 -7.25 13.92 10.27
CA TYR A 58 -7.41 14.60 8.98
C TYR A 58 -8.30 13.79 8.02
N LEU A 59 -8.18 12.47 7.98
CA LEU A 59 -8.85 11.62 6.99
C LEU A 59 -10.31 11.31 7.32
N ILE A 60 -10.64 11.09 8.60
CA ILE A 60 -11.99 10.69 9.01
C ILE A 60 -13.02 11.75 8.59
N GLY A 61 -14.12 11.30 7.99
CA GLY A 61 -15.19 12.14 7.46
C GLY A 61 -14.95 12.71 6.05
N LYS A 62 -13.75 12.57 5.48
CA LYS A 62 -13.44 12.99 4.11
C LYS A 62 -13.79 11.92 3.09
N ASP A 63 -14.03 12.36 1.85
CA ASP A 63 -14.24 11.49 0.70
C ASP A 63 -12.91 10.91 0.22
N PRO A 64 -12.70 9.58 0.24
CA PRO A 64 -11.42 8.96 -0.08
C PRO A 64 -11.01 9.07 -1.56
N ARG A 65 -11.91 9.48 -2.47
CA ARG A 65 -11.69 9.39 -3.93
C ARG A 65 -10.77 10.48 -4.48
N ALA A 66 -10.54 11.55 -3.72
CA ALA A 66 -9.62 12.63 -4.05
C ALA A 66 -8.17 12.27 -3.65
N VAL A 67 -7.68 11.11 -4.10
CA VAL A 67 -6.42 10.50 -3.61
C VAL A 67 -5.23 11.46 -3.68
N ALA A 68 -4.99 12.11 -4.82
CA ALA A 68 -3.90 13.07 -4.98
C ALA A 68 -4.00 14.28 -4.04
N HIS A 69 -5.21 14.75 -3.74
CA HIS A 69 -5.43 15.83 -2.79
C HIS A 69 -5.04 15.38 -1.37
N HIS A 70 -5.47 14.20 -0.94
CA HIS A 70 -5.10 13.66 0.36
C HIS A 70 -3.61 13.41 0.47
N TRP A 71 -2.98 12.88 -0.56
CA TRP A 71 -1.53 12.71 -0.59
C TRP A 71 -0.79 14.03 -0.37
N GLN A 72 -1.16 15.09 -1.11
CA GLN A 72 -0.56 16.41 -0.97
C GLN A 72 -0.78 17.03 0.41
N ALA A 73 -1.99 16.89 0.95
CA ALA A 73 -2.30 17.36 2.28
C ALA A 73 -1.45 16.65 3.33
N MET A 74 -1.44 15.31 3.36
CA MET A 74 -0.67 14.54 4.33
C MET A 74 0.83 14.81 4.24
N TYR A 75 1.39 14.88 3.02
CA TYR A 75 2.82 15.11 2.83
C TYR A 75 3.29 16.49 3.31
N ARG A 76 2.41 17.50 3.24
CA ARG A 76 2.72 18.90 3.59
C ARG A 76 2.19 19.31 4.96
N HIS A 77 1.37 18.49 5.61
CA HIS A 77 0.65 18.82 6.84
C HIS A 77 1.59 19.07 8.04
N ALA A 78 2.60 18.22 8.23
CA ALA A 78 3.48 18.27 9.39
C ALA A 78 4.57 19.37 9.33
N PHE A 79 4.44 20.33 8.40
CA PHE A 79 5.45 21.34 8.05
C PHE A 79 6.75 20.73 7.48
N TYR A 80 7.46 19.96 8.30
CA TYR A 80 8.57 19.10 7.88
C TYR A 80 8.04 17.89 7.10
N ARG A 81 8.72 17.55 6.02
CA ARG A 81 8.20 16.63 5.01
C ARG A 81 9.02 15.37 4.90
N GLY A 82 8.34 14.25 4.71
CA GLY A 82 8.93 12.99 4.32
C GLY A 82 9.72 12.30 5.42
N GLY A 83 10.86 11.71 5.05
CA GLY A 83 11.56 10.75 5.89
C GLY A 83 10.84 9.38 5.95
N PRO A 84 11.55 8.33 6.36
CA PRO A 84 11.09 6.95 6.18
C PRO A 84 9.79 6.63 6.93
N ILE A 85 9.56 7.23 8.10
CA ILE A 85 8.32 7.01 8.88
C ILE A 85 7.11 7.59 8.13
N LEU A 86 7.13 8.89 7.83
CA LEU A 86 5.97 9.58 7.27
C LEU A 86 5.66 9.11 5.86
N THR A 87 6.67 8.88 5.02
CA THR A 87 6.43 8.35 3.66
C THR A 87 5.89 6.93 3.68
N SER A 88 6.28 6.09 4.66
CA SER A 88 5.71 4.75 4.79
C SER A 88 4.25 4.79 5.24
N ALA A 89 3.93 5.65 6.22
CA ALA A 89 2.54 5.87 6.65
C ALA A 89 1.65 6.37 5.50
N ILE A 90 2.11 7.41 4.79
CA ILE A 90 1.41 7.96 3.62
C ILE A 90 1.24 6.91 2.52
N SER A 91 2.25 6.08 2.25
CA SER A 91 2.17 5.01 1.26
C SER A 91 1.06 4.01 1.56
N GLY A 92 0.92 3.57 2.83
CA GLY A 92 -0.16 2.66 3.21
C GLY A 92 -1.54 3.30 3.05
N VAL A 93 -1.69 4.58 3.41
CA VAL A 93 -2.95 5.30 3.19
C VAL A 93 -3.25 5.43 1.70
N ASP A 94 -2.28 5.88 0.89
CA ASP A 94 -2.44 6.06 -0.56
C ASP A 94 -2.92 4.79 -1.27
N GLN A 95 -2.29 3.65 -0.96
CA GLN A 95 -2.70 2.33 -1.46
C GLN A 95 -4.17 2.04 -1.11
N ALA A 96 -4.55 2.24 0.16
CA ALA A 96 -5.90 1.98 0.62
C ALA A 96 -6.94 2.91 -0.02
N LEU A 97 -6.60 4.18 -0.27
CA LEU A 97 -7.48 5.12 -0.96
C LEU A 97 -7.68 4.74 -2.44
N TRP A 98 -6.62 4.32 -3.12
CA TRP A 98 -6.73 3.80 -4.48
C TRP A 98 -7.55 2.51 -4.56
N ASP A 99 -7.37 1.60 -3.59
CA ASP A 99 -8.15 0.38 -3.48
C ASP A 99 -9.64 0.68 -3.25
N ILE A 100 -9.98 1.62 -2.36
CA ILE A 100 -11.36 2.10 -2.19
C ILE A 100 -11.90 2.66 -3.50
N LYS A 101 -11.14 3.50 -4.19
CA LYS A 101 -11.59 4.14 -5.44
C LYS A 101 -11.86 3.11 -6.54
N GLY A 102 -10.99 2.12 -6.70
CA GLY A 102 -11.19 1.00 -7.63
C GLY A 102 -12.44 0.19 -7.28
N LYS A 103 -12.59 -0.21 -6.01
CA LYS A 103 -13.76 -0.95 -5.51
C LYS A 103 -15.07 -0.18 -5.67
N ALA A 104 -15.07 1.13 -5.38
CA ALA A 104 -16.25 1.98 -5.50
C ALA A 104 -16.74 2.04 -6.96
N LEU A 105 -15.80 2.13 -7.91
CA LEU A 105 -16.05 2.23 -9.34
C LEU A 105 -16.14 0.87 -10.05
N GLY A 106 -15.84 -0.23 -9.37
CA GLY A 106 -15.91 -1.58 -9.94
C GLY A 106 -14.82 -1.88 -10.97
N VAL A 107 -13.66 -1.20 -10.90
CA VAL A 107 -12.55 -1.36 -11.85
C VAL A 107 -11.22 -1.58 -11.13
N PRO A 108 -10.27 -2.31 -11.73
CA PRO A 108 -8.93 -2.43 -11.15
C PRO A 108 -8.18 -1.09 -11.21
N VAL A 109 -7.26 -0.86 -10.27
CA VAL A 109 -6.55 0.42 -10.14
C VAL A 109 -5.82 0.83 -11.42
N TYR A 110 -5.25 -0.12 -12.17
CA TYR A 110 -4.54 0.21 -13.41
C TYR A 110 -5.45 0.83 -14.50
N GLU A 111 -6.75 0.52 -14.52
CA GLU A 111 -7.70 1.16 -15.43
C GLU A 111 -7.88 2.64 -15.08
N LEU A 112 -7.90 2.96 -13.78
CA LEU A 112 -7.94 4.35 -13.31
C LEU A 112 -6.67 5.14 -13.66
N LEU A 113 -5.58 4.45 -13.96
CA LEU A 113 -4.28 5.01 -14.32
C LEU A 113 -4.06 5.06 -15.85
N GLY A 114 -5.10 4.86 -16.65
CA GLY A 114 -5.04 4.96 -18.11
C GLY A 114 -4.99 3.61 -18.84
N GLY A 115 -5.24 2.51 -18.14
CA GLY A 115 -5.36 1.18 -18.76
C GLY A 115 -4.02 0.44 -18.95
N PRO A 116 -4.06 -0.83 -19.38
CA PRO A 116 -2.89 -1.67 -19.49
C PRO A 116 -2.02 -1.28 -20.70
N THR A 117 -0.71 -1.11 -20.47
CA THR A 117 0.30 -0.94 -21.54
C THR A 117 0.98 -2.24 -21.93
N ARG A 118 0.59 -3.36 -21.29
CA ARG A 118 1.10 -4.71 -21.51
C ARG A 118 0.11 -5.74 -20.94
N THR A 119 0.16 -6.98 -21.44
CA THR A 119 -0.72 -8.07 -20.98
C THR A 119 -0.15 -8.90 -19.81
N ARG A 120 1.17 -8.81 -19.56
CA ARG A 120 1.85 -9.46 -18.42
C ARG A 120 3.10 -8.69 -17.98
N VAL A 121 3.48 -8.85 -16.72
CA VAL A 121 4.73 -8.30 -16.15
C VAL A 121 5.70 -9.45 -15.90
N ARG A 122 6.94 -9.33 -16.39
CA ARG A 122 8.00 -10.31 -16.08
C ARG A 122 8.43 -10.13 -14.62
N VAL A 123 8.43 -11.21 -13.85
CA VAL A 123 8.90 -11.23 -12.45
C VAL A 123 10.27 -11.90 -12.34
N TYR A 124 11.00 -11.60 -11.27
CA TYR A 124 12.26 -12.26 -10.90
C TYR A 124 12.11 -12.91 -9.51
N ALA A 125 12.90 -13.94 -9.23
CA ALA A 125 12.92 -14.60 -7.92
C ALA A 125 14.16 -14.20 -7.11
N HIS A 126 14.01 -14.09 -5.79
CA HIS A 126 15.17 -14.13 -4.91
C HIS A 126 15.69 -15.56 -4.79
N ALA A 127 16.98 -15.78 -5.06
CA ALA A 127 17.62 -17.08 -4.91
C ALA A 127 19.09 -16.88 -4.52
N GLY A 128 19.45 -17.32 -3.31
CA GLY A 128 20.80 -17.13 -2.76
C GLY A 128 21.68 -18.39 -2.78
N THR A 129 21.18 -19.52 -3.30
CA THR A 129 21.95 -20.77 -3.44
C THR A 129 21.74 -21.39 -4.81
N VAL A 130 22.68 -22.23 -5.25
CA VAL A 130 22.59 -22.94 -6.54
C VAL A 130 21.34 -23.84 -6.58
N GLU A 131 21.03 -24.51 -5.48
CA GLU A 131 19.86 -25.37 -5.32
C GLU A 131 18.57 -24.57 -5.47
N LEU A 132 18.51 -23.39 -4.84
CA LEU A 132 17.34 -22.52 -4.94
C LEU A 132 17.22 -21.94 -6.36
N ILE A 133 18.32 -21.59 -7.02
CA ILE A 133 18.30 -21.16 -8.43
C ILE A 133 17.75 -22.28 -9.32
N LYS A 134 18.26 -23.52 -9.20
CA LYS A 134 17.77 -24.68 -9.96
C LYS A 134 16.27 -24.90 -9.75
N ARG A 135 15.81 -24.83 -8.49
CA ARG A 135 14.39 -24.94 -8.15
C ARG A 135 13.55 -23.82 -8.77
N ARG A 136 13.94 -22.55 -8.58
CA ARG A 136 13.21 -21.40 -9.14
C ARG A 136 13.22 -21.41 -10.67
N LYS A 137 14.27 -21.91 -11.31
CA LYS A 137 14.30 -22.12 -12.76
C LYS A 137 13.26 -23.16 -13.20
N ALA A 138 13.10 -24.25 -12.46
CA ALA A 138 12.04 -25.24 -12.71
C ALA A 138 10.63 -24.66 -12.50
N GLU A 139 10.47 -23.68 -11.60
CA GLU A 139 9.22 -22.88 -11.44
C GLU A 139 9.00 -21.88 -12.60
N GLY A 140 9.89 -21.81 -13.59
CA GLY A 140 9.77 -20.95 -14.78
C GLY A 140 10.43 -19.58 -14.67
N PHE A 141 11.11 -19.27 -13.55
CA PHE A 141 11.86 -18.02 -13.44
C PHE A 141 13.08 -18.02 -14.36
N THR A 142 13.27 -16.89 -15.05
CA THR A 142 14.40 -16.65 -15.96
C THR A 142 15.27 -15.47 -15.53
N ALA A 143 14.96 -14.86 -14.38
CA ALA A 143 15.71 -13.76 -13.79
C ALA A 143 15.75 -13.93 -12.27
N PHE A 144 16.90 -13.63 -11.67
CA PHE A 144 17.16 -13.88 -10.25
C PHE A 144 17.86 -12.68 -9.60
N LYS A 145 17.52 -12.42 -8.33
CA LYS A 145 18.29 -11.56 -7.45
C LYS A 145 18.98 -12.42 -6.40
N THR A 146 20.30 -12.31 -6.33
CA THR A 146 21.15 -12.98 -5.34
C THR A 146 21.93 -11.95 -4.53
N GLY A 147 22.37 -12.32 -3.34
CA GLY A 147 23.42 -11.62 -2.60
C GLY A 147 24.74 -12.39 -2.68
N PRO A 148 25.86 -11.82 -2.21
CA PRO A 148 27.05 -12.61 -1.93
C PRO A 148 26.68 -13.74 -0.95
N PHE A 149 27.16 -14.96 -1.22
CA PHE A 149 26.98 -16.09 -0.32
C PHE A 149 27.51 -15.70 1.06
N LYS A 150 26.62 -15.66 2.06
CA LYS A 150 27.05 -15.56 3.45
C LYS A 150 27.18 -16.99 3.94
N GLU A 151 28.41 -17.48 4.06
CA GLU A 151 28.69 -18.55 5.02
C GLU A 151 28.27 -18.00 6.38
N ARG A 152 27.19 -18.54 6.94
CA ARG A 152 26.72 -18.25 8.28
C ARG A 152 26.70 -19.54 9.06
#